data_AF-A0A353HBK5-F1
#
_entry.id   AF-A0A353HBK5-F1
#
_cell.length_a   1.000
_cell.length_b   1.000
_cell.length_c   1.000
_cell.angle_alpha   90.00
_cell.angle_beta   90.00
_cell.angle_gamma   90.00
#
_symmetry.space_group_name_H-M   'P 1'
#
loop_
_entity.id
_entity.type
_entity.pdbx_description
1 polymer ?
#
loop_
_entity_poly.entity_id
_entity_poly.type
_entity_poly.pdbx_seq_one_letter_code
_entity_poly.pdbx_strand_id
1 'polypeptide(L)' 'MINFPPIDEMANKVGSKYALCVICSKRARELLANAGNPSGFEMPDKQKPLTAAAYEVYNGKVTVAK' A
#
# COMPACT_ATOMS: atom_id res chain seq x y z
N MET A 1 2.18 -3.44 13.81
CA MET A 1 2.70 -4.82 13.77
C MET A 1 2.66 -5.32 12.34
N ILE A 2 3.59 -6.21 11.93
CA ILE A 2 3.62 -6.75 10.56
C ILE A 2 2.39 -7.63 10.23
N ASN A 3 1.70 -8.14 11.25
CA ASN A 3 0.54 -9.01 11.10
C ASN A 3 -0.75 -8.27 10.73
N PHE A 4 -0.74 -6.92 10.70
CA PHE A 4 -1.88 -6.11 10.32
C PHE A 4 -1.48 -5.08 9.25
N PRO A 5 -2.27 -4.91 8.17
CA PRO A 5 -3.52 -5.61 7.85
C PRO A 5 -3.35 -7.11 7.50
N PRO A 6 -4.39 -7.96 7.71
CA PRO A 6 -4.30 -9.39 7.44
C PRO A 6 -4.07 -9.70 5.96
N ILE A 7 -3.11 -10.58 5.66
CA ILE A 7 -2.73 -10.89 4.27
C ILE A 7 -3.88 -11.55 3.47
N ASP A 8 -4.66 -12.42 4.10
CA ASP A 8 -5.72 -13.15 3.40
C ASP A 8 -6.84 -12.21 2.97
N GLU A 9 -7.21 -11.22 3.79
CA GLU A 9 -8.20 -10.20 3.42
C GLU A 9 -7.72 -9.32 2.26
N MET A 10 -6.45 -8.91 2.29
CA MET A 10 -5.87 -8.15 1.18
C MET A 10 -5.78 -8.97 -0.10
N ALA A 11 -5.36 -10.24 0.01
CA ALA A 11 -5.24 -11.15 -1.12
C ALA A 11 -6.61 -11.43 -1.76
N ASN A 12 -7.67 -11.55 -0.95
CA ASN A 12 -9.04 -11.71 -1.45
C ASN A 12 -9.53 -10.47 -2.21
N LYS A 13 -9.18 -9.25 -1.77
CA LYS A 13 -9.53 -8.01 -2.48
C LYS A 13 -8.79 -7.86 -3.81
N VAL A 14 -7.54 -8.31 -3.85
CA VAL A 14 -6.68 -8.22 -5.04
C VAL A 14 -6.86 -9.40 -6.00
N GLY A 15 -7.29 -10.56 -5.50
CA GLY A 15 -7.49 -11.80 -6.25
C GLY A 15 -6.24 -12.68 -6.39
N SER A 16 -5.05 -12.20 -6.02
CA SER A 16 -3.81 -13.00 -6.08
C SER A 16 -2.75 -12.48 -5.10
N LYS A 17 -2.10 -13.39 -4.38
CA LYS A 17 -0.98 -13.06 -3.47
C LYS A 17 0.21 -12.46 -4.20
N TYR A 18 0.44 -12.87 -5.45
CA TYR A 18 1.50 -12.31 -6.30
C TYR A 18 1.18 -10.88 -6.73
N ALA A 19 -0.05 -10.65 -7.20
CA ALA A 19 -0.51 -9.32 -7.58
C ALA A 19 -0.47 -8.37 -6.37
N LEU A 20 -0.87 -8.84 -5.18
CA LEU A 20 -0.79 -8.08 -3.93
C LEU A 20 0.64 -7.58 -3.66
N CYS A 21 1.64 -8.46 -3.80
CA CYS A 21 3.04 -8.08 -3.60
C CYS A 21 3.49 -6.98 -4.57
N VAL A 22 3.14 -7.12 -5.85
CA VAL A 22 3.51 -6.14 -6.88
C VAL A 22 2.84 -4.80 -6.63
N ILE A 23 1.54 -4.77 -6.30
CA ILE A 23 0.83 -3.49 -6.13
C ILE A 23 1.29 -2.76 -4.87
N CYS A 24 1.47 -3.48 -3.75
CA CYS A 24 1.97 -2.88 -2.52
C CYS A 24 3.37 -2.31 -2.74
N SER A 25 4.23 -3.01 -3.50
CA SER A 25 5.58 -2.55 -3.81
C SER A 25 5.58 -1.30 -4.71
N LYS A 26 4.76 -1.28 -5.76
CA LYS A 26 4.62 -0.12 -6.65
C LYS A 26 4.09 1.09 -5.87
N ARG A 27 3.02 0.89 -5.11
CA ARG A 27 2.41 1.95 -4.32
C ARG A 27 3.34 2.51 -3.26
N ALA A 28 4.08 1.64 -2.57
CA ALA A 28 5.09 2.08 -1.60
C ALA A 28 6.19 2.96 -2.25
N ARG A 29 6.59 2.67 -3.50
CA ARG A 29 7.53 3.50 -4.25
C ARG A 29 6.94 4.86 -4.63
N GLU A 30 5.68 4.91 -5.05
CA GLU A 30 4.99 6.18 -5.32
C GLU A 30 4.94 7.06 -4.07
N LEU A 31 4.60 6.45 -2.93
CA LEU A 31 4.55 7.15 -1.65
C LEU A 31 5.94 7.67 -1.23
N LEU A 32 7.00 6.91 -1.47
CA LEU A 32 8.39 7.36 -1.25
C LEU A 32 8.78 8.54 -2.15
N ALA A 33 8.43 8.48 -3.44
CA ALA A 33 8.73 9.54 -4.39
C ALA A 33 8.00 10.84 -4.03
N ASN A 34 6.78 10.74 -3.51
CA ASN A 34 5.96 11.87 -3.12
C ASN A 34 6.33 12.48 -1.75
N ALA A 35 6.96 11.70 -0.86
CA ALA A 35 7.37 12.17 0.47
C ALA A 35 8.46 13.26 0.47
N GLY A 36 9.16 13.46 -0.67
CA GLY A 36 10.16 14.53 -0.83
C GLY A 36 9.63 15.78 -1.55
N ASN A 37 8.35 15.81 -1.93
CA ASN A 37 7.77 16.89 -2.72
C ASN A 37 6.98 17.83 -1.78
N PRO A 38 7.25 19.15 -1.75
CA PRO A 38 6.60 20.08 -0.80
C PRO A 38 5.07 20.23 -1.00
N SER A 39 4.54 19.76 -2.13
CA SER A 39 3.10 19.68 -2.42
C SER A 39 2.52 18.27 -2.28
N GLY A 40 3.34 17.31 -1.86
CA GLY A 40 3.02 15.89 -1.79
C GLY A 40 2.30 15.50 -0.50
N PHE A 41 1.50 14.43 -0.58
CA PHE A 41 0.80 13.83 0.55
C PHE A 41 1.77 13.55 1.70
N GLU A 42 1.63 14.28 2.81
CA GLU A 42 2.39 14.02 4.03
C GLU A 42 1.97 12.65 4.59
N MET A 43 2.94 11.73 4.71
CA MET A 43 2.68 10.46 5.38
C MET A 43 2.35 10.71 6.84
N PRO A 44 1.22 10.18 7.35
CA PRO A 44 0.94 10.22 8.78
C PRO A 44 2.03 9.42 9.51
N ASP A 45 2.67 10.05 10.50
CA ASP A 45 3.44 9.39 11.57
C ASP A 45 4.61 8.48 11.18
N LYS A 46 5.55 8.96 10.33
CA LYS A 46 6.80 8.22 10.01
C LYS A 46 6.57 6.75 9.65
N GLN A 47 5.38 6.40 9.16
CA GLN A 47 5.08 5.02 8.84
C GLN A 47 5.93 4.59 7.66
N LYS A 48 6.36 3.32 7.69
CA LYS A 48 7.06 2.76 6.53
C LYS A 48 6.11 2.84 5.32
N PRO A 49 6.60 3.28 4.14
CA PRO A 49 5.79 3.42 2.94
C PRO A 49 5.00 2.15 2.59
N LEU A 50 5.61 0.99 2.84
CA LEU A 50 4.97 -0.31 2.61
C LEU A 50 3.78 -0.56 3.56
N THR A 51 3.87 -0.09 4.80
CA THR A 51 2.76 -0.18 5.77
C THR A 51 1.61 0.68 5.26
N ALA A 52 1.86 1.93 4.89
CA ALA A 52 0.83 2.82 4.33
C ALA A 52 0.16 2.21 3.09
N ALA A 53 0.95 1.67 2.15
CA ALA A 53 0.44 0.99 0.96
C ALA A 53 -0.44 -0.22 1.31
N ALA A 54 -0.05 -1.03 2.28
CA ALA A 54 -0.86 -2.17 2.74
C ALA A 54 -2.22 -1.71 3.31
N TYR A 55 -2.25 -0.62 4.08
CA TYR A 55 -3.50 -0.04 4.57
C TYR A 55 -4.37 0.53 3.46
N GLU A 56 -3.78 1.16 2.44
CA GLU A 56 -4.54 1.67 1.29
C GLU A 56 -5.19 0.53 0.49
N VAL A 57 -4.46 -0.56 0.25
CA VAL A 57 -5.00 -1.76 -0.39
C VAL A 57 -6.08 -2.40 0.47
N TYR A 58 -5.83 -2.53 1.77
CA TYR A 58 -6.81 -3.05 2.72
C TYR A 58 -8.08 -2.21 2.76
N ASN A 59 -7.98 -0.88 2.71
CA ASN A 59 -9.14 0.02 2.70
C ASN A 59 -9.80 0.16 1.31
N GLY A 60 -9.31 -0.53 0.28
CA GLY A 60 -9.84 -0.47 -1.07
C GLY A 60 -9.55 0.85 -1.82
N LYS A 61 -8.60 1.66 -1.33
CA LYS A 61 -8.17 2.90 -2.01
C LYS A 61 -7.29 2.63 -3.23
N VAL A 62 -6.63 1.48 -3.27
CA VAL A 62 -5.76 1.04 -4.36
C VAL A 62 -6.23 -0.32 -4.85
N THR A 63 -6.50 -0.42 -6.14
CA THR A 63 -6.99 -1.64 -6.80
C THR A 63 -6.14 -1.97 -8.02
N VAL A 64 -6.16 -3.23 -8.44
CA VAL A 64 -5.52 -3.67 -9.69
C VAL A 64 -6.47 -3.37 -10.84
N ALA A 65 -5.96 -2.75 -11.92
CA ALA A 65 -6.72 -2.66 -13.17
C ALA A 65 -6.88 -4.08 -13.76
N LYS A 66 -8.11 -4.43 -14.17
CA LYS A 66 -8.40 -5.69 -14.85
C LYS A 66 -7.83 -5.69 -16.26
#